data_AF-A0A397DQB4-F1
#
_entry.id   AF-A0A397DQB4-F1
#
_cell.length_a   1.000
_cell.length_b   1.000
_cell.length_c   1.000
_cell.angle_alpha   90.00
_cell.angle_beta   90.00
_cell.angle_gamma   90.00
#
_symmetry.space_group_name_H-M   'P 1'
#
loop_
_entity.id
_entity.type
_entity.pdbx_description
1 polymer ?
#
loop_
_entity_poly.entity_id
_entity_poly.type
_entity_poly.pdbx_seq_one_letter_code
_entity_poly.pdbx_strand_id
1 'polypeptide(L)'
;MGDVASAYRHLSASCSDASWFGLTVPEAGVIGIDMSAPFGWCGSPNVYCAFGNGISWLVAYESPATIHPTSAADKRTFWGFNYIDDHVLIEHDTADRLDCADIALRLAMMATLEPDSLNLNKFTQWSTDLHALGLNWDLSLGIVSMPQDKISKAMSRVDSMLAQIKTSRHELEKVLGSLRHVCSCIRPARAFYQNLHTLLRRLPRFGTHVLPVAALDDLRWFATILRVGRLAGVPTSIFAKFSTPQFILEMDASDEGLANLFPARCLFIQLNWDASELSLIEQCNVKTGANIPANHTPSSVNRANQSLFSINVREHICVALAIAVWGPILADPTGRRTIHVQALSDNTSALAWSSSLASAIAYAQALNRSLGLHQAQHNLHVTSAHIPGALNTHPDAALQTSRALQNDLVNAYSPLVPIANTPVSSLRIHAITALHGAALAPSSASRYTQVWGEWEHHQHSIGQSKWLTKATASAALFGYAQSLWSTEARRPNATSTIRSKIAVISWYHRCALGFAVQLNTEHAIQLRGMDRTRPVRHAKDPVSIALLQTIRGRLHLSASHDKDI
;
A
#
# COMPACT_ATOMS: atom_id res chain seq x y z
N MET A 1 8.77 -28.64 8.74
CA MET A 1 9.04 -27.85 9.96
C MET A 1 9.89 -28.71 10.87
N GLY A 2 10.97 -28.14 11.41
CA GLY A 2 11.78 -28.75 12.45
C GLY A 2 11.55 -28.05 13.79
N ASP A 3 11.73 -28.79 14.88
CA ASP A 3 11.60 -28.30 16.26
C ASP A 3 12.83 -28.76 17.06
N VAL A 4 13.32 -27.88 17.92
CA VAL A 4 14.43 -28.19 18.81
C VAL A 4 13.90 -28.72 20.14
N ALA A 5 14.32 -29.92 20.51
CA ALA A 5 13.98 -30.53 21.78
C ALA A 5 14.57 -29.70 22.92
N SER A 6 13.77 -29.37 23.93
CA SER A 6 14.25 -28.67 25.14
C SER A 6 15.14 -27.44 24.86
N ALA A 7 14.83 -26.67 23.81
CA ALA A 7 15.61 -25.55 23.27
C ALA A 7 16.45 -24.74 24.30
N TYR A 8 15.83 -24.28 25.39
CA TYR A 8 16.51 -23.46 26.40
C TYR A 8 17.51 -24.23 27.28
N ARG A 9 17.37 -25.55 27.41
CA ARG A 9 18.25 -26.41 28.22
C ARG A 9 19.64 -26.58 27.61
N HIS A 10 19.76 -26.45 26.29
CA HIS A 10 21.04 -26.47 25.59
C HIS A 10 21.88 -25.21 25.86
N LEU A 11 21.29 -24.17 26.44
CA LEU A 11 21.96 -22.90 26.68
C LEU A 11 22.50 -22.85 28.10
N SER A 12 23.80 -23.07 28.29
CA SER A 12 24.44 -22.91 29.59
C SER A 12 24.43 -21.45 30.03
N ALA A 13 23.95 -21.19 31.25
CA ALA A 13 24.05 -19.88 31.88
C ALA A 13 25.51 -19.61 32.27
N SER A 14 25.93 -18.35 32.21
CA SER A 14 27.20 -17.95 32.82
C SER A 14 27.14 -18.19 34.34
N CYS A 15 28.27 -18.50 34.97
CA CYS A 15 28.31 -18.76 36.41
C CYS A 15 27.75 -17.57 37.23
N SER A 16 28.02 -16.34 36.81
CA SER A 16 27.47 -15.14 37.44
C SER A 16 25.94 -15.04 37.29
N ASP A 17 25.40 -15.41 36.13
CA ASP A 17 23.95 -15.32 35.88
C ASP A 17 23.17 -16.45 36.55
N ALA A 18 23.73 -17.67 36.59
CA ALA A 18 23.11 -18.83 37.20
C ALA A 18 22.76 -18.60 38.69
N SER A 19 23.54 -17.78 39.40
CA SER A 19 23.25 -17.39 40.79
C SER A 19 21.87 -16.74 40.98
N TRP A 20 21.30 -16.15 39.93
CA TRP A 20 19.97 -15.53 39.92
C TRP A 20 18.85 -16.50 39.55
N PHE A 21 19.18 -17.73 39.13
CA PHE A 21 18.22 -18.76 38.71
C PHE A 21 17.96 -19.80 39.80
N GLY A 22 18.11 -19.40 41.06
CA GLY A 22 17.80 -20.21 42.23
C GLY A 22 16.30 -20.37 42.46
N LEU A 23 15.89 -21.56 42.85
CA LEU A 23 14.54 -21.88 43.34
C LEU A 23 14.63 -22.70 44.62
N THR A 24 13.70 -22.46 45.54
CA THR A 24 13.59 -23.26 46.77
C THR A 24 12.36 -24.14 46.65
N VAL A 25 12.48 -25.41 47.06
CA VAL A 25 11.36 -26.34 47.26
C VAL A 25 11.21 -26.57 48.76
N PRO A 26 10.40 -25.75 49.46
CA PRO A 26 10.31 -25.77 50.92
C PRO A 26 9.91 -27.13 51.47
N GLU A 27 9.03 -27.85 50.77
CA GLU A 27 8.51 -29.17 51.18
C GLU A 27 9.61 -30.24 51.21
N ALA A 28 10.65 -30.07 50.39
CA ALA A 28 11.80 -30.97 50.32
C ALA A 28 13.02 -30.46 51.09
N GLY A 29 13.02 -29.21 51.55
CA GLY A 29 14.18 -28.57 52.18
C GLY A 29 15.37 -28.38 51.24
N VAL A 30 15.14 -28.30 49.92
CA VAL A 30 16.21 -28.22 48.91
C VAL A 30 16.18 -26.88 48.18
N ILE A 31 17.38 -26.38 47.83
CA ILE A 31 17.59 -25.27 46.91
C ILE A 31 18.16 -25.84 45.61
N GLY A 32 17.52 -25.54 44.49
CA GLY A 32 18.01 -25.85 43.15
C GLY A 32 18.49 -24.57 42.45
N ILE A 33 19.52 -24.69 41.61
CA ILE A 33 19.97 -23.61 40.74
C ILE A 33 19.88 -24.12 39.31
N ASP A 34 19.20 -23.37 38.44
CA ASP A 34 19.18 -23.69 37.02
C ASP A 34 20.51 -23.27 36.37
N MET A 35 21.26 -24.24 35.87
CA MET A 35 22.52 -24.00 35.16
C MET A 35 22.32 -23.70 33.66
N SER A 36 21.07 -23.75 33.20
CA SER A 36 20.66 -23.43 31.83
C SER A 36 19.75 -22.21 31.80
N ALA A 37 19.39 -21.71 30.61
CA ALA A 37 18.39 -20.66 30.49
C ALA A 37 17.03 -21.16 31.01
N PRO A 38 16.52 -20.65 32.15
CA PRO A 38 15.38 -21.26 32.81
C PRO A 38 14.07 -20.95 32.06
N PHE A 39 13.11 -21.85 32.17
CA PHE A 39 11.77 -21.62 31.65
C PHE A 39 11.06 -20.50 32.44
N GLY A 40 10.41 -19.58 31.76
CA GLY A 40 9.70 -18.45 32.38
C GLY A 40 10.57 -17.21 32.62
N TRP A 41 11.89 -17.28 32.47
CA TRP A 41 12.73 -16.08 32.44
C TRP A 41 12.54 -15.34 31.12
N CYS A 42 12.30 -14.02 31.20
CA CYS A 42 12.05 -13.18 30.03
C CYS A 42 13.27 -13.06 29.10
N GLY A 43 14.48 -13.41 29.58
CA GLY A 43 15.70 -13.44 28.79
C GLY A 43 15.85 -14.69 27.91
N SER A 44 15.32 -15.86 28.32
CA SER A 44 15.56 -17.14 27.64
C SER A 44 15.21 -17.13 26.15
N PRO A 45 14.04 -16.60 25.72
CA PRO A 45 13.70 -16.52 24.29
C PRO A 45 14.67 -15.63 23.50
N ASN A 46 15.15 -14.53 24.08
CA ASN A 46 16.06 -13.61 23.41
C ASN A 46 17.45 -14.22 23.22
N VAL A 47 17.95 -14.93 24.23
CA VAL A 47 19.24 -15.63 24.14
C VAL A 47 19.14 -16.74 23.09
N TYR A 48 18.10 -17.56 23.14
CA TYR A 48 17.90 -18.65 22.18
C TYR A 48 17.79 -18.16 20.74
N CYS A 49 17.18 -16.99 20.52
CA CYS A 49 17.03 -16.40 19.19
C CYS A 49 18.39 -16.29 18.45
N ALA A 50 19.50 -16.03 19.14
CA ALA A 50 20.83 -16.00 18.52
C ALA A 50 21.22 -17.37 17.94
N PHE A 51 20.98 -18.45 18.68
CA PHE A 51 21.28 -19.82 18.25
C PHE A 51 20.33 -20.30 17.15
N GLY A 52 19.02 -20.04 17.29
CA GLY A 52 18.04 -20.32 16.23
C GLY A 52 18.39 -19.60 14.92
N ASN A 53 18.84 -18.34 15.00
CA ASN A 53 19.32 -17.60 13.83
C ASN A 53 20.60 -18.21 13.25
N GLY A 54 21.52 -18.70 14.10
CA GLY A 54 22.73 -19.40 13.67
C GLY A 54 22.42 -20.69 12.91
N ILE A 55 21.44 -21.48 13.37
CA ILE A 55 20.98 -22.68 12.67
C ILE A 55 20.41 -22.32 11.30
N SER A 56 19.49 -21.35 11.23
CA SER A 56 18.93 -20.89 9.95
C SER A 56 20.00 -20.33 9.00
N TRP A 57 21.00 -19.64 9.55
CA TRP A 57 22.14 -19.14 8.79
C TRP A 57 22.96 -20.27 8.20
N LEU A 58 23.30 -21.31 8.97
CA LEU A 58 24.00 -22.50 8.45
C LEU A 58 23.21 -23.14 7.31
N VAL A 59 21.92 -23.40 7.51
CA VAL A 59 21.05 -23.98 6.47
C VAL A 59 21.03 -23.13 5.20
N ALA A 60 20.95 -21.81 5.34
CA ALA A 60 20.92 -20.88 4.20
C ALA A 60 22.24 -20.78 3.42
N TYR A 61 23.33 -21.36 3.94
CA TYR A 61 24.61 -21.48 3.26
C TYR A 61 24.83 -22.86 2.63
N GLU A 62 24.00 -23.84 2.97
CA GLU A 62 24.03 -25.17 2.38
C GLU A 62 23.22 -25.24 1.08
N SER A 63 23.52 -26.24 0.26
CA SER A 63 22.88 -26.58 -1.02
C SER A 63 22.99 -28.10 -1.25
N PRO A 64 22.24 -28.68 -2.21
CA PRO A 64 22.43 -30.10 -2.54
C PRO A 64 23.89 -30.43 -2.89
N ALA A 65 24.59 -29.56 -3.60
CA ALA A 65 26.01 -29.73 -3.94
C ALA A 65 26.98 -29.63 -2.75
N THR A 66 26.60 -29.05 -1.62
CA THR A 66 27.45 -29.05 -0.41
C THR A 66 27.15 -30.25 0.49
N ILE A 67 25.90 -30.70 0.53
CA ILE A 67 25.49 -31.92 1.24
C ILE A 67 25.99 -33.19 0.52
N HIS A 68 25.95 -33.19 -0.81
CA HIS A 68 26.39 -34.30 -1.66
C HIS A 68 27.34 -33.83 -2.78
N PRO A 69 28.61 -33.50 -2.45
CA PRO A 69 29.55 -32.87 -3.39
C PRO A 69 29.91 -33.68 -4.63
N THR A 70 29.76 -35.01 -4.56
CA THR A 70 30.15 -35.93 -5.64
C THR A 70 29.00 -36.28 -6.57
N SER A 71 27.75 -36.08 -6.15
CA SER A 71 26.56 -36.53 -6.89
C SER A 71 25.58 -35.41 -7.24
N ALA A 72 25.58 -34.29 -6.51
CA ALA A 72 24.67 -33.17 -6.76
C ALA A 72 25.38 -31.99 -7.43
N ALA A 73 24.79 -31.48 -8.51
CA ALA A 73 25.27 -30.30 -9.23
C ALA A 73 24.55 -29.00 -8.83
N ASP A 74 23.42 -29.11 -8.10
CA ASP A 74 22.63 -27.95 -7.69
C ASP A 74 23.34 -27.16 -6.58
N LYS A 75 23.81 -25.96 -6.93
CA LYS A 75 24.49 -25.01 -6.04
C LYS A 75 23.56 -23.95 -5.46
N ARG A 76 22.26 -23.99 -5.77
CA ARG A 76 21.30 -23.03 -5.21
C ARG A 76 21.15 -23.31 -3.71
N THR A 77 21.41 -22.30 -2.90
CA THR A 77 21.32 -22.44 -1.45
C THR A 77 19.89 -22.65 -0.98
N PHE A 78 19.73 -23.22 0.21
CA PHE A 78 18.41 -23.43 0.81
C PHE A 78 17.81 -22.14 1.40
N TRP A 79 16.49 -22.11 1.51
CA TRP A 79 15.75 -21.11 2.24
C TRP A 79 15.44 -21.63 3.65
N GLY A 80 15.98 -20.95 4.65
CA GLY A 80 15.72 -21.23 6.06
C GLY A 80 15.13 -20.01 6.76
N PHE A 81 14.06 -20.23 7.51
CA PHE A 81 13.48 -19.24 8.41
C PHE A 81 13.20 -19.87 9.76
N ASN A 82 13.47 -19.16 10.84
CA ASN A 82 13.10 -19.56 12.19
C ASN A 82 12.24 -18.51 12.87
N TYR A 83 11.40 -18.98 13.79
CA TYR A 83 10.74 -18.14 14.77
C TYR A 83 10.94 -18.75 16.14
N ILE A 84 11.92 -18.20 16.88
CA ILE A 84 12.40 -18.80 18.12
C ILE A 84 12.86 -20.24 17.82
N ASP A 85 12.13 -21.24 18.30
CA ASP A 85 12.39 -22.68 18.23
C ASP A 85 11.79 -23.38 17.01
N ASP A 86 10.80 -22.76 16.35
CA ASP A 86 10.21 -23.30 15.13
C ASP A 86 11.10 -23.00 13.92
N HIS A 87 11.57 -24.03 13.22
CA HIS A 87 12.32 -23.91 11.97
C HIS A 87 11.45 -24.29 10.76
N VAL A 88 11.23 -23.33 9.87
CA VAL A 88 10.45 -23.45 8.64
C VAL A 88 11.41 -23.51 7.45
N LEU A 89 11.30 -24.58 6.66
CA LEU A 89 11.95 -24.70 5.37
C LEU A 89 10.89 -24.66 4.27
N ILE A 90 11.20 -23.99 3.15
CA ILE A 90 10.36 -23.94 1.96
C ILE A 90 11.28 -24.13 0.77
N GLU A 91 11.07 -25.23 0.04
CA GLU A 91 11.92 -25.60 -1.09
C GLU A 91 11.11 -26.08 -2.29
N HIS A 92 11.73 -26.05 -3.47
CA HIS A 92 11.17 -26.67 -4.65
C HIS A 92 11.38 -28.19 -4.58
N ASP A 93 10.32 -28.94 -4.89
CA ASP A 93 10.37 -30.40 -5.04
C ASP A 93 11.03 -30.77 -6.37
N THR A 94 12.36 -30.74 -6.38
CA THR A 94 13.18 -31.07 -7.54
C THR A 94 14.33 -31.96 -7.14
N ALA A 95 14.41 -33.16 -7.72
CA ALA A 95 15.44 -34.16 -7.41
C ALA A 95 15.51 -34.47 -5.90
N ASP A 96 16.70 -34.41 -5.31
CA ASP A 96 17.00 -34.71 -3.89
C ASP A 96 16.98 -33.47 -3.00
N ARG A 97 16.46 -32.33 -3.49
CA ARG A 97 16.58 -31.04 -2.81
C ARG A 97 15.86 -30.99 -1.46
N LEU A 98 14.69 -31.62 -1.35
CA LEU A 98 13.92 -31.69 -0.10
C LEU A 98 14.64 -32.51 0.96
N ASP A 99 15.23 -33.64 0.57
CA ASP A 99 16.00 -34.50 1.47
C ASP A 99 17.29 -33.81 1.92
N CYS A 100 18.01 -33.17 0.99
CA CYS A 100 19.22 -32.41 1.33
C CYS A 100 18.91 -31.25 2.29
N ALA A 101 17.77 -30.57 2.13
CA ALA A 101 17.36 -29.50 3.02
C ALA A 101 17.02 -30.02 4.44
N ASP A 102 16.36 -31.17 4.55
CA ASP A 102 16.11 -31.82 5.85
C ASP A 102 17.41 -32.25 6.53
N ILE A 103 18.35 -32.83 5.78
CA ILE A 103 19.69 -33.18 6.27
C ILE A 103 20.44 -31.93 6.74
N ALA A 104 20.45 -30.85 5.93
CA ALA A 104 21.11 -29.61 6.26
C ALA A 104 20.59 -29.02 7.59
N LEU A 105 19.27 -29.04 7.81
CA LEU A 105 18.67 -28.55 9.06
C LEU A 105 19.10 -29.40 10.26
N ARG A 106 19.08 -30.73 10.14
CA ARG A 106 19.51 -31.63 11.22
C ARG A 106 20.98 -31.41 11.57
N LEU A 107 21.84 -31.33 10.56
CA LEU A 107 23.27 -31.07 10.76
C LEU A 107 23.50 -29.72 11.41
N ALA A 108 22.80 -28.67 10.97
CA ALA A 108 22.90 -27.33 11.55
C ALA A 108 22.44 -27.29 13.02
N MET A 109 21.33 -27.96 13.35
CA MET A 109 20.85 -28.10 14.73
C MET A 109 21.89 -28.81 15.62
N MET A 110 22.38 -29.98 15.19
CA MET A 110 23.37 -30.74 15.95
C MET A 110 24.70 -30.00 16.11
N ALA A 111 25.15 -29.30 15.07
CA ALA A 111 26.36 -28.49 15.13
C ALA A 111 26.25 -27.30 16.09
N THR A 112 25.03 -26.78 16.29
CA THR A 112 24.80 -25.59 17.13
C THR A 112 24.45 -25.95 18.57
N LEU A 113 23.67 -27.02 18.79
CA LEU A 113 23.02 -27.34 20.07
C LEU A 113 23.26 -28.78 20.55
N GLU A 114 24.15 -29.53 19.89
CA GLU A 114 24.49 -30.93 20.19
C GLU A 114 23.49 -31.98 19.62
N PRO A 115 23.87 -33.27 19.55
CA PRO A 115 23.05 -34.32 18.93
C PRO A 115 21.65 -34.52 19.52
N ASP A 116 21.48 -34.28 20.82
CA ASP A 116 20.20 -34.48 21.53
C ASP A 116 19.17 -33.36 21.27
N SER A 117 19.52 -32.36 20.47
CA SER A 117 18.67 -31.21 20.15
C SER A 117 17.52 -31.51 19.17
N LEU A 118 17.53 -32.67 18.51
CA LEU A 118 16.54 -33.00 17.48
C LEU A 118 15.24 -33.54 18.08
N ASN A 119 14.13 -32.81 17.92
CA ASN A 119 12.80 -33.31 18.30
C ASN A 119 12.12 -34.08 17.15
N LEU A 120 12.62 -35.27 16.83
CA LEU A 120 12.18 -36.06 15.67
C LEU A 120 10.66 -36.26 15.57
N ASN A 121 9.97 -36.36 16.72
CA ASN A 121 8.52 -36.56 16.78
C ASN A 121 7.70 -35.35 16.34
N LYS A 122 8.30 -34.16 16.35
CA LYS A 122 7.65 -32.91 15.90
C LYS A 122 8.10 -32.48 14.51
N PHE A 123 9.06 -33.16 13.90
CA PHE A 123 9.40 -32.90 12.51
C PHE A 123 8.21 -33.26 11.63
N THR A 124 7.79 -32.32 10.80
CA THR A 124 6.68 -32.53 9.87
C THR A 124 7.20 -33.02 8.54
N GLN A 125 6.46 -33.91 7.89
CA GLN A 125 6.70 -34.25 6.48
C GLN A 125 6.57 -33.01 5.58
N TRP A 126 7.19 -33.08 4.41
CA TRP A 126 7.03 -32.08 3.36
C TRP A 126 5.58 -32.05 2.87
N SER A 127 5.07 -30.84 2.68
CA SER A 127 3.69 -30.59 2.29
C SER A 127 3.58 -29.23 1.60
N THR A 128 2.64 -29.11 0.67
CA THR A 128 2.24 -27.81 0.09
C THR A 128 1.34 -27.00 1.03
N ASP A 129 0.72 -27.67 2.00
CA ASP A 129 -0.06 -27.04 3.07
C ASP A 129 0.79 -26.95 4.33
N LEU A 130 0.94 -25.74 4.86
CA LEU A 130 1.78 -25.43 6.01
C LEU A 130 1.00 -24.62 7.05
N HIS A 131 0.98 -25.09 8.30
CA HIS A 131 0.55 -24.27 9.43
C HIS A 131 1.78 -23.66 10.12
N ALA A 132 2.02 -22.37 9.94
CA ALA A 132 3.20 -21.69 10.49
C ALA A 132 2.86 -20.26 10.93
N LEU A 133 3.52 -19.80 12.01
CA LEU A 133 3.25 -18.51 12.65
C LEU A 133 1.77 -18.32 13.01
N GLY A 134 1.07 -19.44 13.19
CA GLY A 134 -0.33 -19.45 13.51
C GLY A 134 -1.28 -19.07 12.36
N LEU A 135 -0.83 -19.19 11.10
CA LEU A 135 -1.61 -19.01 9.88
C LEU A 135 -1.52 -20.28 9.03
N ASN A 136 -2.52 -20.50 8.18
CA ASN A 136 -2.53 -21.57 7.19
C ASN A 136 -1.98 -21.03 5.87
N TRP A 137 -0.99 -21.70 5.32
CA TRP A 137 -0.33 -21.35 4.06
C TRP A 137 -0.60 -22.48 3.08
N ASP A 138 -1.10 -22.13 1.90
CA ASP A 138 -1.19 -23.03 0.76
C ASP A 138 -0.17 -22.52 -0.27
N LEU A 139 0.93 -23.26 -0.39
CA LEU A 139 2.05 -22.94 -1.27
C LEU A 139 1.73 -23.20 -2.74
N SER A 140 0.77 -24.08 -3.03
CA SER A 140 0.35 -24.40 -4.40
C SER A 140 -0.43 -23.25 -5.02
N LEU A 141 -1.32 -22.62 -4.25
CA LEU A 141 -2.09 -21.45 -4.65
C LEU A 141 -1.39 -20.13 -4.30
N GLY A 142 -0.35 -20.17 -3.47
CA GLY A 142 0.35 -18.98 -2.98
C GLY A 142 -0.56 -18.09 -2.15
N ILE A 143 -1.33 -18.67 -1.22
CA ILE A 143 -2.30 -17.95 -0.39
C ILE A 143 -2.08 -18.20 1.11
N VAL A 144 -2.51 -17.23 1.92
CA VAL A 144 -2.44 -17.25 3.38
C VAL A 144 -3.83 -17.04 3.97
N SER A 145 -4.18 -17.83 4.98
CA SER A 145 -5.48 -17.80 5.63
C SER A 145 -5.36 -17.82 7.15
N MET A 146 -6.23 -17.08 7.81
CA MET A 146 -6.42 -17.18 9.26
C MET A 146 -7.30 -18.39 9.59
N PRO A 147 -6.86 -19.30 10.48
CA PRO A 147 -7.66 -20.44 10.93
C PRO A 147 -8.99 -20.03 11.59
N GLN A 148 -10.04 -20.82 11.39
CA GLN A 148 -11.39 -20.50 11.86
C GLN A 148 -11.49 -20.44 13.39
N ASP A 149 -10.80 -21.32 14.11
CA ASP A 149 -10.72 -21.31 15.57
C ASP A 149 -10.12 -19.99 16.09
N LYS A 150 -9.12 -19.44 15.39
CA LYS A 150 -8.54 -18.14 15.73
C LYS A 150 -9.47 -16.98 15.43
N ILE A 151 -10.26 -17.06 14.36
CA ILE A 151 -11.28 -16.06 14.04
C ILE A 151 -12.32 -16.04 15.16
N SER A 152 -12.86 -17.21 15.53
CA SER A 152 -13.82 -17.36 16.62
C SER A 152 -13.27 -16.84 17.96
N LYS A 153 -12.00 -17.16 18.26
CA LYS A 153 -11.31 -16.69 19.48
C LYS A 153 -11.12 -15.17 19.48
N ALA A 154 -10.74 -14.57 18.36
CA ALA A 154 -10.61 -13.12 18.23
C ALA A 154 -11.96 -12.43 18.40
N MET A 155 -13.01 -12.95 17.76
CA MET A 155 -14.37 -12.43 17.85
C MET A 155 -14.90 -12.47 19.28
N SER A 156 -14.79 -13.63 19.95
CA SER A 156 -15.18 -13.78 21.35
C SER A 156 -14.46 -12.79 22.27
N ARG A 157 -13.16 -12.57 22.08
CA ARG A 157 -12.37 -11.62 22.89
C ARG A 157 -12.77 -10.18 22.65
N VAL A 158 -13.02 -9.79 21.40
CA VAL A 158 -13.47 -8.42 21.06
C VAL A 158 -14.86 -8.17 21.62
N ASP A 159 -15.81 -9.09 21.42
CA ASP A 159 -17.17 -8.95 21.92
C ASP A 159 -17.21 -8.90 23.46
N SER A 160 -16.42 -9.74 24.13
CA SER A 160 -16.27 -9.70 25.59
C SER A 160 -15.74 -8.35 26.08
N MET A 161 -14.77 -7.77 25.36
CA MET A 161 -14.20 -6.47 25.72
C MET A 161 -15.19 -5.31 25.49
N LEU A 162 -15.97 -5.38 24.41
CA LEU A 162 -17.00 -4.38 24.11
C LEU A 162 -18.18 -4.42 25.10
N ALA A 163 -18.46 -5.59 25.69
CA ALA A 163 -19.48 -5.75 26.71
C ALA A 163 -19.06 -5.24 28.10
N GLN A 164 -17.76 -5.06 28.33
CA GLN A 164 -17.21 -4.60 29.61
C GLN A 164 -17.08 -3.07 29.65
N ILE A 165 -17.45 -2.48 30.80
CA ILE A 165 -17.26 -1.03 31.05
C ILE A 165 -15.78 -0.70 31.31
N LYS A 166 -15.05 -1.61 31.97
CA LYS A 166 -13.64 -1.45 32.33
C LYS A 166 -12.84 -2.68 31.91
N THR A 167 -11.61 -2.47 31.44
CA THR A 167 -10.67 -3.53 31.05
C THR A 167 -9.36 -3.40 31.82
N SER A 168 -8.68 -4.51 32.07
CA SER A 168 -7.29 -4.49 32.52
C SER A 168 -6.33 -4.38 31.33
N ARG A 169 -5.07 -4.06 31.62
CA ARG A 169 -3.98 -4.10 30.63
C ARG A 169 -3.81 -5.50 30.02
N HIS A 170 -3.85 -6.54 30.86
CA HIS A 170 -3.71 -7.94 30.45
C HIS A 170 -4.81 -8.40 29.49
N GLU A 171 -6.06 -8.00 29.75
CA GLU A 171 -7.16 -8.33 28.84
C GLU A 171 -6.98 -7.65 27.47
N LEU A 172 -6.51 -6.40 27.43
CA LEU A 172 -6.20 -5.72 26.18
C LEU A 172 -5.02 -6.38 25.44
N GLU A 173 -4.01 -6.86 26.16
CA GLU A 173 -2.90 -7.66 25.59
C GLU A 173 -3.41 -8.96 24.94
N LYS A 174 -4.35 -9.67 25.59
CA LYS A 174 -4.97 -10.86 25.00
C LYS A 174 -5.75 -10.55 23.73
N VAL A 175 -6.55 -9.46 23.72
CA VAL A 175 -7.28 -9.03 22.53
C VAL A 175 -6.30 -8.70 21.40
N LEU A 176 -5.30 -7.85 21.65
CA LEU A 176 -4.28 -7.50 20.68
C LEU A 176 -3.55 -8.74 20.14
N GLY A 177 -3.16 -9.68 21.01
CA GLY A 177 -2.54 -10.94 20.58
C GLY A 177 -3.37 -11.70 19.55
N SER A 178 -4.70 -11.68 19.65
CA SER A 178 -5.59 -12.31 18.66
C SER A 178 -5.76 -11.46 17.38
N LEU A 179 -5.84 -10.14 17.52
CA LEU A 179 -5.97 -9.20 16.40
C LEU A 179 -4.69 -9.10 15.54
N ARG A 180 -3.54 -9.53 16.05
CA ARG A 180 -2.28 -9.58 15.28
C ARG A 180 -2.42 -10.41 13.99
N HIS A 181 -3.12 -11.55 14.05
CA HIS A 181 -3.34 -12.40 12.87
C HIS A 181 -4.30 -11.75 11.86
N VAL A 182 -5.32 -11.04 12.35
CA VAL A 182 -6.23 -10.23 11.51
C VAL A 182 -5.43 -9.22 10.70
N CYS A 183 -4.46 -8.54 11.33
CA CYS A 183 -3.59 -7.55 10.68
C CYS A 183 -2.62 -8.14 9.63
N SER A 184 -2.44 -9.46 9.65
CA SER A 184 -1.65 -10.16 8.64
C SER A 184 -2.48 -10.39 7.38
N CYS A 185 -3.76 -10.75 7.54
CA CYS A 185 -4.66 -11.02 6.42
C CYS A 185 -5.33 -9.74 5.87
N ILE A 186 -5.60 -8.76 6.72
CA ILE A 186 -6.22 -7.49 6.36
C ILE A 186 -5.24 -6.38 6.70
N ARG A 187 -4.47 -5.95 5.70
CA ARG A 187 -3.49 -4.85 5.86
C ARG A 187 -4.10 -3.59 6.46
N PRO A 188 -5.32 -3.16 6.06
CA PRO A 188 -5.98 -2.02 6.68
C PRO A 188 -6.13 -2.07 8.20
N ALA A 189 -6.23 -3.26 8.78
CA ALA A 189 -6.42 -3.43 10.21
C ALA A 189 -5.20 -2.97 11.05
N ARG A 190 -4.02 -2.85 10.43
CA ARG A 190 -2.78 -2.49 11.13
C ARG A 190 -2.85 -1.11 11.79
N ALA A 191 -3.49 -0.13 11.15
CA ALA A 191 -3.59 1.21 11.70
C ALA A 191 -4.40 1.24 13.01
N PHE A 192 -5.57 0.59 13.00
CA PHE A 192 -6.44 0.48 14.17
C PHE A 192 -5.81 -0.37 15.28
N TYR A 193 -5.10 -1.43 14.90
CA TYR A 193 -4.27 -2.20 15.84
C TYR A 193 -3.20 -1.32 16.51
N GLN A 194 -2.51 -0.47 15.74
CA GLN A 194 -1.49 0.43 16.28
C GLN A 194 -2.06 1.48 17.24
N ASN A 195 -3.28 1.96 17.01
CA ASN A 195 -3.99 2.84 17.94
C ASN A 195 -4.26 2.13 19.27
N LEU A 196 -4.85 0.94 19.23
CA LEU A 196 -5.10 0.11 20.42
C LEU A 196 -3.80 -0.26 21.14
N HIS A 197 -2.74 -0.59 20.40
CA HIS A 197 -1.43 -0.88 20.97
C HIS A 197 -0.77 0.36 21.60
N THR A 198 -0.96 1.54 21.03
CA THR A 198 -0.48 2.80 21.61
C THR A 198 -1.22 3.14 22.90
N LEU A 199 -2.53 2.88 22.95
CA LEU A 199 -3.30 2.95 24.19
C LEU A 199 -2.76 1.97 25.22
N LEU A 200 -2.56 0.70 24.85
CA LEU A 200 -2.01 -0.32 25.74
C LEU A 200 -0.70 0.13 26.38
N ARG A 201 0.23 0.70 25.61
CA ARG A 201 1.52 1.18 26.14
C ARG A 201 1.39 2.28 27.19
N ARG A 202 0.29 3.04 27.17
CA ARG A 202 0.00 4.12 28.14
C ARG A 202 -0.79 3.63 29.36
N LEU A 203 -1.40 2.46 29.30
CA LEU A 203 -2.16 1.92 30.42
C LEU A 203 -1.22 1.49 31.56
N PRO A 204 -1.54 1.86 32.82
CA PRO A 204 -0.88 1.33 34.00
C PRO A 204 -0.83 -0.20 34.00
N ARG A 205 0.21 -0.77 34.60
CA ARG A 205 0.41 -2.22 34.65
C ARG A 205 -0.68 -2.93 35.47
N PHE A 206 -1.18 -2.25 36.51
CA PHE A 206 -2.15 -2.80 37.46
C PHE A 206 -3.45 -1.99 37.45
N GLY A 207 -4.58 -2.67 37.66
CA GLY A 207 -5.90 -2.06 37.74
C GLY A 207 -6.76 -2.24 36.48
N THR A 208 -7.93 -1.61 36.51
CA THR A 208 -8.91 -1.62 35.42
C THR A 208 -9.23 -0.20 34.97
N HIS A 209 -9.36 0.00 33.65
CA HIS A 209 -9.49 1.31 33.03
C HIS A 209 -10.66 1.32 32.04
N VAL A 210 -11.32 2.47 31.93
CA VAL A 210 -12.33 2.70 30.90
C VAL A 210 -11.62 2.98 29.58
N LEU A 211 -12.03 2.31 28.51
CA LEU A 211 -11.48 2.56 27.18
C LEU A 211 -12.01 3.89 26.62
N PRO A 212 -11.15 4.71 26.00
CA PRO A 212 -11.61 5.89 25.25
C PRO A 212 -12.56 5.49 24.11
N VAL A 213 -13.49 6.39 23.75
CA VAL A 213 -14.46 6.16 22.66
C VAL A 213 -13.78 5.76 21.35
N ALA A 214 -12.68 6.41 20.98
CA ALA A 214 -11.93 6.07 19.77
C ALA A 214 -11.39 4.62 19.76
N ALA A 215 -11.02 4.07 20.93
CA ALA A 215 -10.58 2.69 21.04
C ALA A 215 -11.76 1.71 20.96
N LEU A 216 -12.93 2.09 21.51
CA LEU A 216 -14.16 1.34 21.34
C LEU A 216 -14.59 1.30 19.86
N ASP A 217 -14.41 2.40 19.12
CA ASP A 217 -14.71 2.44 17.69
C ASP A 217 -13.78 1.55 16.87
N ASP A 218 -12.48 1.51 17.22
CA ASP A 218 -11.54 0.57 16.62
C ASP A 218 -11.91 -0.89 16.93
N LEU A 219 -12.33 -1.20 18.16
CA LEU A 219 -12.83 -2.52 18.53
C LEU A 219 -14.13 -2.90 17.82
N ARG A 220 -15.09 -1.98 17.70
CA ARG A 220 -16.33 -2.18 16.92
C ARG A 220 -16.00 -2.45 15.45
N TRP A 221 -15.04 -1.72 14.90
CA TRP A 221 -14.55 -1.96 13.54
C TRP A 221 -13.98 -3.38 13.40
N PHE A 222 -13.12 -3.81 14.34
CA PHE A 222 -12.61 -5.19 14.36
C PHE A 222 -13.72 -6.22 14.49
N ALA A 223 -14.73 -5.97 15.32
CA ALA A 223 -15.89 -6.86 15.46
C ALA A 223 -16.64 -7.02 14.13
N THR A 224 -16.84 -5.93 13.39
CA THR A 224 -17.45 -5.98 12.05
C THR A 224 -16.57 -6.77 11.08
N ILE A 225 -15.27 -6.49 11.03
CA ILE A 225 -14.30 -7.18 10.16
C ILE A 225 -14.24 -8.68 10.43
N LEU A 226 -14.28 -9.09 11.69
CA LEU A 226 -14.27 -10.51 12.06
C LEU A 226 -15.56 -11.24 11.62
N ARG A 227 -16.67 -10.51 11.44
CA ARG A 227 -17.95 -11.05 10.96
C ARG A 227 -18.07 -11.10 9.44
N VAL A 228 -17.64 -10.03 8.75
CA VAL A 228 -17.87 -9.87 7.30
C VAL A 228 -16.61 -10.00 6.45
N GLY A 229 -15.43 -9.89 7.08
CA GLY A 229 -14.15 -9.88 6.39
C GLY A 229 -13.73 -11.27 5.94
N ARG A 230 -13.26 -11.37 4.70
CA ARG A 230 -12.66 -12.60 4.19
C ARG A 230 -11.21 -12.73 4.66
N LEU A 231 -11.03 -13.38 5.80
CA LEU A 231 -9.72 -13.61 6.44
C LEU A 231 -8.95 -14.83 5.88
N ALA A 232 -9.40 -15.37 4.75
CA ALA A 232 -8.82 -16.51 4.05
C ALA A 232 -8.47 -16.16 2.61
N GLY A 233 -7.46 -16.82 2.07
CA GLY A 233 -7.10 -16.72 0.65
C GLY A 233 -6.32 -15.47 0.25
N VAL A 234 -5.56 -14.86 1.16
CA VAL A 234 -4.79 -13.65 0.88
C VAL A 234 -3.52 -14.00 0.10
N PRO A 235 -3.32 -13.51 -1.14
CA PRO A 235 -2.15 -13.85 -1.96
C PRO A 235 -0.82 -13.46 -1.32
N THR A 236 0.16 -14.35 -1.35
CA THR A 236 1.55 -14.10 -0.89
C THR A 236 2.22 -12.95 -1.63
N SER A 237 1.83 -12.70 -2.89
CA SER A 237 2.29 -11.56 -3.71
C SER A 237 1.97 -10.20 -3.09
N ILE A 238 0.86 -10.12 -2.35
CA ILE A 238 0.52 -8.92 -1.58
C ILE A 238 1.58 -8.75 -0.50
N PHE A 239 1.86 -9.78 0.30
CA PHE A 239 2.85 -9.75 1.39
C PHE A 239 4.22 -9.29 0.91
N ALA A 240 4.69 -9.83 -0.21
CA ALA A 240 5.97 -9.50 -0.82
C ALA A 240 5.98 -8.22 -1.68
N LYS A 241 4.84 -7.50 -1.74
CA LYS A 241 4.70 -6.19 -2.40
C LYS A 241 5.01 -6.18 -3.91
N PHE A 242 4.76 -7.30 -4.60
CA PHE A 242 4.88 -7.40 -6.06
C PHE A 242 3.55 -7.66 -6.75
N SER A 243 2.42 -7.49 -6.06
CA SER A 243 1.10 -7.62 -6.68
C SER A 243 0.89 -6.56 -7.76
N THR A 244 0.38 -6.99 -8.92
CA THR A 244 0.04 -6.10 -10.03
C THR A 244 -1.44 -5.71 -9.95
N PRO A 245 -1.80 -4.43 -10.08
CA PRO A 245 -3.19 -4.01 -10.01
C PRO A 245 -3.99 -4.55 -11.20
N GLN A 246 -5.13 -5.17 -10.91
CA GLN A 246 -6.08 -5.64 -11.92
C GLN A 246 -6.94 -4.50 -12.45
N PHE A 247 -7.31 -3.56 -11.57
CA PHE A 247 -8.09 -2.38 -11.91
C PHE A 247 -7.39 -1.11 -11.46
N ILE A 248 -7.53 -0.08 -12.27
CA ILE A 248 -7.02 1.27 -12.00
C ILE A 248 -8.23 2.19 -11.93
N LEU A 249 -8.32 2.97 -10.85
CA LEU A 249 -9.28 4.04 -10.67
C LEU A 249 -8.54 5.37 -10.80
N GLU A 250 -9.09 6.30 -11.57
CA GLU A 250 -8.55 7.66 -11.71
C GLU A 250 -9.45 8.60 -10.92
N MET A 251 -8.86 9.48 -10.11
CA MET A 251 -9.63 10.25 -9.15
C MET A 251 -9.10 11.67 -9.06
N ASP A 252 -10.00 12.57 -8.69
CA ASP A 252 -9.66 13.94 -8.34
C ASP A 252 -10.71 14.54 -7.40
N ALA A 253 -10.32 15.56 -6.66
CA ALA A 253 -11.22 16.35 -5.84
C ALA A 253 -10.82 17.84 -5.89
N SER A 254 -11.81 18.71 -5.91
CA SER A 254 -11.64 20.17 -5.96
C SER A 254 -12.55 20.84 -4.92
N ASP A 255 -12.48 22.16 -4.81
CA ASP A 255 -13.35 22.95 -3.92
C ASP A 255 -14.82 22.92 -4.34
N GLU A 256 -15.13 22.39 -5.52
CA GLU A 256 -16.50 22.27 -6.05
C GLU A 256 -17.07 20.86 -5.90
N GLY A 257 -16.23 19.83 -5.96
CA GLY A 257 -16.70 18.45 -5.89
C GLY A 257 -15.58 17.41 -5.96
N LEU A 258 -15.96 16.17 -6.23
CA LEU A 258 -15.04 15.07 -6.54
C LEU A 258 -15.47 14.31 -7.80
N ALA A 259 -14.50 13.65 -8.42
CA ALA A 259 -14.71 12.79 -9.56
C ALA A 259 -13.89 11.49 -9.43
N ASN A 260 -14.55 10.36 -9.65
CA ASN A 260 -13.90 9.07 -9.83
C ASN A 260 -14.23 8.51 -11.20
N LEU A 261 -13.23 7.96 -11.88
CA LEU A 261 -13.37 7.23 -13.12
C LEU A 261 -12.93 5.78 -12.92
N PHE A 262 -13.71 4.86 -13.50
CA PHE A 262 -13.37 3.46 -13.60
C PHE A 262 -13.28 3.08 -15.09
N PRO A 263 -12.13 3.34 -15.75
CA PRO A 263 -11.99 3.17 -17.19
C PRO A 263 -12.29 1.75 -17.67
N ALA A 264 -11.85 0.72 -16.95
CA ALA A 264 -12.02 -0.68 -17.35
C ALA A 264 -13.50 -1.13 -17.41
N ARG A 265 -14.41 -0.39 -16.77
CA ARG A 265 -15.86 -0.65 -16.79
C ARG A 265 -16.67 0.48 -17.41
N CYS A 266 -16.03 1.54 -17.90
CA CYS A 266 -16.69 2.73 -18.42
C CYS A 266 -17.71 3.33 -17.42
N LEU A 267 -17.35 3.38 -16.13
CA LEU A 267 -18.17 3.97 -15.07
C LEU A 267 -17.50 5.23 -14.52
N PHE A 268 -18.31 6.15 -14.00
CA PHE A 268 -17.82 7.31 -13.26
C PHE A 268 -18.73 7.64 -12.07
N ILE A 269 -18.17 8.34 -11.09
CA ILE A 269 -18.88 8.98 -9.99
C ILE A 269 -18.51 10.45 -10.04
N GLN A 270 -19.52 11.33 -9.99
CA GLN A 270 -19.34 12.77 -9.83
C GLN A 270 -20.22 13.22 -8.69
N LEU A 271 -19.67 14.02 -7.78
CA LEU A 271 -20.39 14.57 -6.64
C LEU A 271 -19.99 16.02 -6.45
N ASN A 272 -20.96 16.90 -6.30
CA ASN A 272 -20.76 18.30 -5.93
C ASN A 272 -20.97 18.47 -4.43
N TRP A 273 -20.18 19.32 -3.81
CA TRP A 273 -20.31 19.60 -2.37
C TRP A 273 -21.59 20.38 -2.07
N ASP A 274 -22.26 20.03 -0.98
CA ASP A 274 -23.43 20.77 -0.51
C ASP A 274 -23.05 22.06 0.24
N ALA A 275 -24.05 22.87 0.61
CA ALA A 275 -23.81 24.14 1.29
C ALA A 275 -23.07 23.98 2.64
N SER A 276 -23.24 22.86 3.33
CA SER A 276 -22.56 22.58 4.59
C SER A 276 -21.08 22.22 4.36
N GLU A 277 -20.80 21.42 3.35
CA GLU A 277 -19.45 21.01 2.94
C GLU A 277 -18.68 22.20 2.36
N LEU A 278 -19.31 23.04 1.54
CA LEU A 278 -18.73 24.28 1.01
C LEU A 278 -18.35 25.25 2.15
N SER A 279 -19.19 25.38 3.18
CA SER A 279 -18.84 26.20 4.36
C SER A 279 -17.62 25.66 5.12
N LEU A 280 -17.47 24.32 5.21
CA LEU A 280 -16.30 23.70 5.81
C LEU A 280 -15.04 23.92 4.96
N ILE A 281 -15.15 23.91 3.63
CA ILE A 281 -14.07 24.24 2.70
C ILE A 281 -13.63 25.69 2.89
N GLU A 282 -14.57 26.63 2.92
CA GLU A 282 -14.28 28.04 3.18
C GLU A 282 -13.54 28.23 4.50
N GLN A 283 -14.00 27.57 5.58
CA GLN A 283 -13.34 27.62 6.89
C GLN A 283 -11.91 27.08 6.86
N CYS A 284 -11.62 26.08 6.03
CA CYS A 284 -10.26 25.57 5.80
C CYS A 284 -9.40 26.59 5.01
N ASN A 285 -10.00 27.31 4.06
CA ASN A 285 -9.32 28.26 3.18
C ASN A 285 -9.07 29.64 3.83
N VAL A 286 -9.71 29.96 4.97
CA VAL A 286 -9.63 31.26 5.67
C VAL A 286 -8.25 31.60 6.29
N LYS A 287 -7.14 31.00 5.84
CA LYS A 287 -5.78 31.44 6.22
C LYS A 287 -4.74 31.38 5.10
N THR A 288 -4.71 32.42 4.25
CA THR A 288 -3.49 32.89 3.56
C THR A 288 -3.48 34.40 3.22
N GLY A 289 -4.52 35.18 3.53
CA GLY A 289 -4.54 36.62 3.26
C GLY A 289 -5.12 37.43 4.43
N ALA A 290 -4.38 38.45 4.87
CA ALA A 290 -4.72 39.50 5.85
C ALA A 290 -4.47 39.20 7.36
N ASN A 291 -3.52 39.98 7.90
CA ASN A 291 -3.29 40.38 9.29
C ASN A 291 -4.31 39.90 10.34
N ILE A 292 -3.96 38.85 11.09
CA ILE A 292 -4.54 38.57 12.40
C ILE A 292 -3.65 39.27 13.45
N PRO A 293 -4.17 40.17 14.31
CA PRO A 293 -3.40 40.75 15.41
C PRO A 293 -2.87 39.64 16.32
N ALA A 294 -1.61 39.77 16.76
CA ALA A 294 -0.82 38.74 17.45
C ALA A 294 -1.42 38.16 18.76
N ASN A 295 -2.61 38.60 19.19
CA ASN A 295 -3.21 38.20 20.47
C ASN A 295 -4.36 37.19 20.36
N HIS A 296 -4.75 36.74 19.17
CA HIS A 296 -5.75 35.67 19.02
C HIS A 296 -5.10 34.37 18.56
N THR A 297 -4.67 33.55 19.51
CA THR A 297 -4.44 32.12 19.24
C THR A 297 -5.80 31.49 18.92
N PRO A 298 -5.98 30.84 17.76
CA PRO A 298 -7.21 30.08 17.50
C PRO A 298 -7.34 29.00 18.57
N SER A 299 -8.51 28.94 19.20
CA SER A 299 -8.90 27.84 20.07
C SER A 299 -8.62 26.49 19.40
N SER A 300 -8.35 25.45 20.18
CA SER A 300 -8.08 24.10 19.64
C SER A 300 -9.21 23.59 18.73
N VAL A 301 -10.45 23.98 19.02
CA VAL A 301 -11.65 23.69 18.24
C VAL A 301 -11.59 24.33 16.83
N ASN A 302 -11.17 25.59 16.73
CA ASN A 302 -11.05 26.28 15.43
C ASN A 302 -9.93 25.69 14.56
N ARG A 303 -8.86 25.17 15.17
CA ARG A 303 -7.79 24.45 14.44
C ARG A 303 -8.23 23.07 13.97
N ALA A 304 -9.03 22.35 14.75
CA ALA A 304 -9.59 21.06 14.34
C ALA A 304 -10.50 21.25 13.11
N ASN A 305 -11.38 22.26 13.15
CA ASN A 305 -12.30 22.57 12.05
C ASN A 305 -11.59 22.99 10.76
N GLN A 306 -10.47 23.73 10.86
CA GLN A 306 -9.61 24.12 9.72
C GLN A 306 -8.98 22.93 8.97
N SER A 307 -9.06 21.71 9.51
CA SER A 307 -8.50 20.50 8.88
C SER A 307 -9.54 19.47 8.45
N LEU A 308 -10.81 19.64 8.86
CA LEU A 308 -11.86 18.63 8.72
C LEU A 308 -12.18 18.30 7.26
N PHE A 309 -12.09 19.27 6.36
CA PHE A 309 -12.44 19.12 4.94
C PHE A 309 -11.36 19.68 4.00
N SER A 310 -10.10 19.61 4.45
CA SER A 310 -8.94 19.95 3.61
C SER A 310 -8.91 19.14 2.31
N ILE A 311 -8.17 19.61 1.32
CA ILE A 311 -8.02 18.93 0.02
C ILE A 311 -7.59 17.45 0.19
N ASN A 312 -6.66 17.18 1.11
CA ASN A 312 -6.21 15.82 1.41
C ASN A 312 -7.36 14.92 1.92
N VAL A 313 -8.28 15.48 2.71
CA VAL A 313 -9.46 14.75 3.20
C VAL A 313 -10.41 14.48 2.04
N ARG A 314 -10.67 15.48 1.20
CA ARG A 314 -11.58 15.36 0.05
C ARG A 314 -11.11 14.32 -0.97
N GLU A 315 -9.82 14.27 -1.27
CA GLU A 315 -9.27 13.19 -2.09
C GLU A 315 -9.36 11.82 -1.42
N HIS A 316 -9.23 11.78 -0.10
CA HIS A 316 -9.42 10.54 0.64
C HIS A 316 -10.89 10.07 0.64
N ILE A 317 -11.86 11.01 0.70
CA ILE A 317 -13.29 10.72 0.45
C ILE A 317 -13.45 10.11 -0.94
N CYS A 318 -12.76 10.65 -1.95
CA CYS A 318 -12.81 10.16 -3.32
C CYS A 318 -12.49 8.66 -3.41
N VAL A 319 -11.38 8.22 -2.81
CA VAL A 319 -11.00 6.80 -2.71
C VAL A 319 -12.05 5.99 -1.94
N ALA A 320 -12.42 6.46 -0.74
CA ALA A 320 -13.31 5.72 0.15
C ALA A 320 -14.69 5.51 -0.48
N LEU A 321 -15.21 6.53 -1.16
CA LEU A 321 -16.48 6.47 -1.89
C LEU A 321 -16.42 5.50 -3.06
N ALA A 322 -15.38 5.58 -3.90
CA ALA A 322 -15.24 4.67 -5.03
C ALA A 322 -15.21 3.20 -4.59
N ILE A 323 -14.47 2.88 -3.54
CA ILE A 323 -14.39 1.52 -3.00
C ILE A 323 -15.69 1.09 -2.31
N ALA A 324 -16.41 2.01 -1.67
CA ALA A 324 -17.72 1.73 -1.09
C ALA A 324 -18.79 1.43 -2.16
N VAL A 325 -18.83 2.23 -3.23
CA VAL A 325 -19.83 2.09 -4.30
C VAL A 325 -19.49 0.94 -5.25
N TRP A 326 -18.24 0.84 -5.69
CA TRP A 326 -17.83 -0.16 -6.68
C TRP A 326 -17.25 -1.43 -6.07
N GLY A 327 -17.13 -1.52 -4.74
CA GLY A 327 -16.63 -2.71 -4.04
C GLY A 327 -17.23 -4.03 -4.53
N PRO A 328 -18.57 -4.16 -4.63
CA PRO A 328 -19.21 -5.37 -5.16
C PRO A 328 -18.85 -5.69 -6.63
N ILE A 329 -18.61 -4.67 -7.46
CA ILE A 329 -18.30 -4.81 -8.89
C ILE A 329 -16.81 -5.10 -9.11
N LEU A 330 -15.95 -4.58 -8.23
CA LEU A 330 -14.51 -4.81 -8.20
C LEU A 330 -14.16 -6.19 -7.66
N ALA A 331 -14.99 -6.74 -6.76
CA ALA A 331 -14.76 -8.04 -6.14
C ALA A 331 -14.74 -9.18 -7.16
N ASP A 332 -13.94 -10.21 -6.86
CA ASP A 332 -14.02 -11.49 -7.58
C ASP A 332 -15.41 -12.12 -7.36
N PRO A 333 -16.18 -12.41 -8.43
CA PRO A 333 -17.50 -13.03 -8.31
C PRO A 333 -17.48 -14.38 -7.58
N THR A 334 -16.38 -15.13 -7.69
CA THR A 334 -16.23 -16.41 -6.99
C THR A 334 -15.83 -16.24 -5.52
N GLY A 335 -15.34 -15.04 -5.19
CA GLY A 335 -14.87 -14.68 -3.87
C GLY A 335 -13.60 -15.36 -3.39
N ARG A 336 -12.92 -16.10 -4.28
CA ARG A 336 -11.75 -16.91 -3.95
C ARG A 336 -10.45 -16.12 -4.00
N ARG A 337 -10.43 -15.01 -4.75
CA ARG A 337 -9.22 -14.21 -4.96
C ARG A 337 -9.35 -12.82 -4.37
N THR A 338 -8.26 -12.33 -3.79
CA THR A 338 -8.12 -10.91 -3.47
C THR A 338 -7.84 -10.12 -4.74
N ILE A 339 -8.62 -9.07 -5.00
CA ILE A 339 -8.42 -8.19 -6.16
C ILE A 339 -7.62 -6.96 -5.76
N HIS A 340 -6.49 -6.74 -6.42
CA HIS A 340 -5.67 -5.54 -6.28
C HIS A 340 -6.21 -4.41 -7.15
N VAL A 341 -6.63 -3.33 -6.50
CA VAL A 341 -7.10 -2.08 -7.11
C VAL A 341 -6.09 -0.98 -6.82
N GLN A 342 -5.73 -0.21 -7.84
CA GLN A 342 -4.86 0.96 -7.70
C GLN A 342 -5.65 2.25 -7.94
N ALA A 343 -5.66 3.14 -6.95
CA ALA A 343 -6.23 4.46 -7.03
C ALA A 343 -5.15 5.48 -7.43
N LEU A 344 -5.36 6.21 -8.51
CA LEU A 344 -4.48 7.27 -8.98
C LEU A 344 -4.99 8.63 -8.48
N SER A 345 -4.14 9.35 -7.77
CA SER A 345 -4.38 10.75 -7.38
C SER A 345 -3.10 11.55 -7.60
N ASP A 346 -3.24 12.85 -7.84
CA ASP A 346 -2.15 13.77 -8.06
C ASP A 346 -1.62 14.45 -6.80
N ASN A 347 -2.31 14.28 -5.67
CA ASN A 347 -1.82 14.76 -4.39
C ASN A 347 -1.23 13.63 -3.53
N THR A 348 0.08 13.77 -3.39
CA THR A 348 0.94 12.84 -2.67
C THR A 348 0.62 12.68 -1.18
N SER A 349 -0.06 13.65 -0.55
CA SER A 349 -0.44 13.59 0.86
C SER A 349 -1.63 12.65 1.09
N ALA A 350 -2.62 12.64 0.19
CA ALA A 350 -3.73 11.69 0.23
C ALA A 350 -3.26 10.23 0.05
N LEU A 351 -2.15 10.02 -0.68
CA LEU A 351 -1.51 8.70 -0.82
C LEU A 351 -0.96 8.19 0.51
N ALA A 352 -0.42 9.07 1.36
CA ALA A 352 0.11 8.68 2.67
C ALA A 352 -1.01 8.18 3.59
N TRP A 353 -2.20 8.78 3.56
CA TRP A 353 -3.33 8.37 4.40
C TRP A 353 -3.99 7.08 3.93
N SER A 354 -4.18 6.90 2.61
CA SER A 354 -4.73 5.66 2.07
C SER A 354 -3.80 4.45 2.22
N SER A 355 -2.48 4.68 2.29
CA SER A 355 -1.49 3.61 2.50
C SER A 355 -1.22 3.30 3.98
N SER A 356 -1.15 4.33 4.84
CA SER A 356 -0.92 4.14 6.28
C SER A 356 -2.20 3.87 7.07
N LEU A 357 -3.36 4.31 6.55
CA LEU A 357 -4.70 4.23 7.16
C LEU A 357 -4.77 4.81 8.58
N ALA A 358 -3.85 5.73 8.90
CA ALA A 358 -3.76 6.43 10.16
C ALA A 358 -3.82 7.95 9.92
N SER A 359 -4.67 8.63 10.68
CA SER A 359 -4.74 10.09 10.69
C SER A 359 -5.03 10.60 12.10
N ALA A 360 -4.46 11.76 12.42
CA ALA A 360 -4.79 12.50 13.64
C ALA A 360 -6.17 13.18 13.54
N ILE A 361 -6.72 13.31 12.32
CA ILE A 361 -8.03 13.92 12.06
C ILE A 361 -9.10 12.85 12.24
N ALA A 362 -10.03 13.06 13.17
CA ALA A 362 -11.07 12.08 13.51
C ALA A 362 -11.94 11.68 12.31
N TYR A 363 -12.30 12.64 11.45
CA TYR A 363 -13.09 12.38 10.25
C TYR A 363 -12.32 11.53 9.22
N ALA A 364 -11.05 11.86 8.93
CA ALA A 364 -10.20 11.03 8.08
C ALA A 364 -10.00 9.62 8.66
N GLN A 365 -9.93 9.49 9.99
CA GLN A 365 -9.85 8.18 10.64
C GLN A 365 -11.13 7.36 10.47
N ALA A 366 -12.31 8.01 10.47
CA ALA A 366 -13.57 7.34 10.16
C ALA A 366 -13.63 6.89 8.69
N LEU A 367 -13.12 7.69 7.75
CA LEU A 367 -12.98 7.30 6.34
C LEU A 367 -12.03 6.10 6.19
N ASN A 368 -10.89 6.09 6.87
CA ASN A 368 -9.97 4.94 6.90
C ASN A 368 -10.68 3.67 7.41
N ARG A 369 -11.54 3.78 8.43
CA ARG A 369 -12.35 2.64 8.91
C ARG A 369 -13.31 2.16 7.82
N SER A 370 -14.03 3.07 7.17
CA SER A 370 -14.93 2.71 6.08
C SER A 370 -14.18 2.03 4.91
N LEU A 371 -13.07 2.63 4.46
CA LEU A 371 -12.24 2.08 3.38
C LEU A 371 -11.66 0.71 3.75
N GLY A 372 -11.16 0.54 4.98
CA GLY A 372 -10.66 -0.74 5.47
C GLY A 372 -11.74 -1.81 5.57
N LEU A 373 -12.97 -1.43 5.96
CA LEU A 373 -14.14 -2.32 6.01
C LEU A 373 -14.51 -2.84 4.63
N HIS A 374 -14.66 -1.96 3.65
CA HIS A 374 -15.01 -2.36 2.28
C HIS A 374 -13.90 -3.21 1.64
N GLN A 375 -12.63 -2.91 1.93
CA GLN A 375 -11.53 -3.79 1.51
C GLN A 375 -11.67 -5.21 2.05
N ALA A 376 -11.99 -5.36 3.34
CA ALA A 376 -12.15 -6.68 3.95
C ALA A 376 -13.42 -7.42 3.46
N GLN A 377 -14.54 -6.69 3.35
CA GLN A 377 -15.83 -7.23 2.94
C GLN A 377 -15.80 -7.72 1.49
N HIS A 378 -15.14 -6.98 0.60
CA HIS A 378 -15.08 -7.29 -0.83
C HIS A 378 -13.80 -8.03 -1.25
N ASN A 379 -12.94 -8.41 -0.29
CA ASN A 379 -11.63 -9.02 -0.55
C ASN A 379 -10.80 -8.22 -1.55
N LEU A 380 -10.65 -6.93 -1.28
CA LEU A 380 -9.89 -5.99 -2.10
C LEU A 380 -8.59 -5.61 -1.40
N HIS A 381 -7.52 -5.54 -2.18
CA HIS A 381 -6.29 -4.86 -1.80
C HIS A 381 -6.25 -3.52 -2.52
N VAL A 382 -6.47 -2.42 -1.79
CA VAL A 382 -6.41 -1.08 -2.37
C VAL A 382 -5.03 -0.49 -2.11
N THR A 383 -4.43 0.03 -3.17
CA THR A 383 -3.19 0.81 -3.10
C THR A 383 -3.41 2.13 -3.79
N SER A 384 -2.64 3.14 -3.42
CA SER A 384 -2.69 4.44 -4.08
C SER A 384 -1.35 4.73 -4.74
N ALA A 385 -1.37 5.36 -5.91
CA ALA A 385 -0.18 5.79 -6.62
C ALA A 385 -0.32 7.22 -7.13
N HIS A 386 0.80 7.94 -7.12
CA HIS A 386 0.85 9.32 -7.60
C HIS A 386 0.83 9.36 -9.13
N ILE A 387 -0.03 10.21 -9.68
CA ILE A 387 0.04 10.62 -11.09
C ILE A 387 0.22 12.15 -11.13
N PRO A 388 1.22 12.71 -11.84
CA PRO A 388 1.36 14.16 -11.96
C PRO A 388 0.05 14.80 -12.44
N GLY A 389 -0.39 15.93 -11.88
CA GLY A 389 -1.66 16.59 -12.24
C GLY A 389 -1.79 16.89 -13.75
N ALA A 390 -0.68 17.21 -14.42
CA ALA A 390 -0.65 17.36 -15.90
C ALA A 390 -1.05 16.09 -16.68
N LEU A 391 -1.08 14.94 -16.01
CA LEU A 391 -1.47 13.62 -16.53
C LEU A 391 -2.78 13.10 -15.89
N ASN A 392 -3.35 13.83 -14.91
CA ASN A 392 -4.63 13.55 -14.23
C ASN A 392 -5.81 14.28 -14.90
N THR A 393 -5.74 14.47 -16.21
CA THR A 393 -6.66 15.38 -16.91
C THR A 393 -8.09 14.86 -17.01
N HIS A 394 -8.34 13.55 -16.90
CA HIS A 394 -9.70 13.02 -17.07
C HIS A 394 -10.61 13.33 -15.87
N PRO A 395 -10.22 13.06 -14.62
CA PRO A 395 -11.04 13.44 -13.46
C PRO A 395 -11.15 14.97 -13.31
N ASP A 396 -10.07 15.72 -13.55
CA ASP A 396 -10.07 17.21 -13.61
C ASP A 396 -11.16 17.73 -14.56
N ALA A 397 -11.25 17.13 -15.74
CA ALA A 397 -12.22 17.50 -16.76
C ALA A 397 -13.65 17.19 -16.33
N ALA A 398 -13.86 16.03 -15.71
CA ALA A 398 -15.16 15.64 -15.18
C ALA A 398 -15.68 16.69 -14.18
N LEU A 399 -14.80 17.21 -13.31
CA LEU A 399 -15.12 18.32 -12.40
C LEU A 399 -15.46 19.61 -13.16
N GLN A 400 -14.68 19.98 -14.18
CA GLN A 400 -14.90 21.21 -14.97
C GLN A 400 -16.18 21.16 -15.82
N THR A 401 -16.59 19.99 -16.31
CA THR A 401 -17.84 19.83 -17.07
C THR A 401 -19.12 19.99 -16.26
N SER A 402 -19.06 20.03 -14.92
CA SER A 402 -20.22 20.40 -14.10
C SER A 402 -20.75 21.77 -14.51
N ARG A 403 -19.88 22.76 -14.77
CA ARG A 403 -20.25 24.13 -15.15
C ARG A 403 -21.01 24.23 -16.48
N ALA A 404 -20.75 23.32 -17.42
CA ALA A 404 -21.41 23.30 -18.73
C ALA A 404 -22.74 22.52 -18.69
N LEU A 405 -22.79 21.40 -17.98
CA LEU A 405 -23.99 20.55 -17.88
C LEU A 405 -25.01 21.08 -16.87
N GLN A 406 -24.60 21.78 -15.80
CA GLN A 406 -25.55 22.37 -14.84
C GLN A 406 -26.43 23.43 -15.49
N ASN A 407 -25.89 24.26 -16.41
CA ASN A 407 -26.68 25.32 -17.06
C ASN A 407 -27.70 24.78 -18.08
N ASP A 408 -27.40 23.66 -18.75
CA ASP A 408 -28.33 23.04 -19.71
C ASP A 408 -29.39 22.13 -19.03
N LEU A 409 -29.07 21.53 -17.88
CA LEU A 409 -30.00 20.65 -17.16
C LEU A 409 -30.88 21.36 -16.13
N VAL A 410 -30.44 22.48 -15.55
CA VAL A 410 -31.25 23.30 -14.62
C VAL A 410 -32.45 23.96 -15.32
N ASN A 411 -32.40 24.16 -16.64
CA ASN A 411 -33.55 24.65 -17.42
C ASN A 411 -34.54 23.55 -17.84
N ALA A 412 -34.18 22.27 -17.70
CA ALA A 412 -35.02 21.19 -18.22
C ALA A 412 -35.87 20.52 -17.14
N TYR A 413 -35.35 20.20 -15.95
CA TYR A 413 -36.13 19.48 -14.94
C TYR A 413 -35.63 19.72 -13.51
N SER A 414 -36.52 20.23 -12.66
CA SER A 414 -36.43 20.18 -11.19
C SER A 414 -37.77 19.66 -10.67
N PRO A 415 -37.87 18.90 -9.55
CA PRO A 415 -36.89 18.74 -8.47
C PRO A 415 -36.48 17.27 -8.19
N LEU A 416 -35.22 17.04 -7.81
CA LEU A 416 -34.75 15.74 -7.33
C LEU A 416 -34.57 15.75 -5.80
N VAL A 417 -35.15 14.73 -5.17
CA VAL A 417 -34.99 14.30 -3.78
C VAL A 417 -33.65 13.55 -3.65
N PRO A 418 -32.93 13.62 -2.51
CA PRO A 418 -31.67 12.91 -2.32
C PRO A 418 -31.92 11.40 -2.14
N ILE A 419 -31.16 10.55 -2.84
CA ILE A 419 -31.38 9.10 -2.83
C ILE A 419 -30.18 8.37 -2.24
N ALA A 420 -30.33 7.94 -0.99
CA ALA A 420 -29.87 6.63 -0.56
C ALA A 420 -30.71 5.54 -1.27
N ASN A 421 -30.05 4.45 -1.69
CA ASN A 421 -30.59 3.24 -2.34
C ASN A 421 -30.45 3.19 -3.88
N THR A 422 -29.49 2.36 -4.32
CA THR A 422 -29.15 1.91 -5.68
C THR A 422 -30.37 1.47 -6.52
N PRO A 423 -30.34 1.57 -7.87
CA PRO A 423 -29.29 1.02 -8.74
C PRO A 423 -28.63 2.02 -9.71
N VAL A 424 -27.30 1.91 -9.81
CA VAL A 424 -26.48 2.51 -10.86
C VAL A 424 -26.79 1.77 -12.17
N SER A 425 -27.74 2.30 -12.94
CA SER A 425 -27.93 1.88 -14.32
C SER A 425 -28.14 3.09 -15.22
N SER A 426 -27.24 3.18 -16.20
CA SER A 426 -27.25 4.01 -17.41
C SER A 426 -26.92 5.50 -17.28
N LEU A 427 -25.64 5.82 -17.06
CA LEU A 427 -25.03 6.96 -17.74
C LEU A 427 -24.22 6.41 -18.92
N ARG A 428 -24.76 6.60 -20.12
CA ARG A 428 -24.34 5.97 -21.38
C ARG A 428 -22.90 6.33 -21.78
N ILE A 429 -22.27 5.37 -22.46
CA ILE A 429 -20.96 5.31 -23.13
C ILE A 429 -20.59 6.55 -23.99
N HIS A 430 -21.53 7.43 -24.33
CA HIS A 430 -21.25 8.62 -25.14
C HIS A 430 -20.67 9.81 -24.34
N ALA A 431 -20.78 9.82 -23.01
CA ALA A 431 -20.22 10.89 -22.17
C ALA A 431 -18.70 10.79 -22.01
N ILE A 432 -18.12 9.58 -21.95
CA ILE A 432 -16.69 9.40 -21.62
C ILE A 432 -15.79 9.86 -22.78
N THR A 433 -16.17 9.60 -24.04
CA THR A 433 -15.40 10.08 -25.19
C THR A 433 -15.48 11.61 -25.33
N ALA A 434 -16.62 12.21 -24.99
CA ALA A 434 -16.80 13.67 -24.94
C ALA A 434 -16.03 14.32 -23.78
N LEU A 435 -16.02 13.68 -22.60
CA LEU A 435 -15.26 14.09 -21.42
C LEU A 435 -13.74 13.96 -21.64
N HIS A 436 -13.27 12.87 -22.24
CA HIS A 436 -11.85 12.70 -22.60
C HIS A 436 -11.42 13.66 -23.71
N GLY A 437 -12.30 14.00 -24.66
CA GLY A 437 -12.05 15.01 -25.68
C GLY A 437 -12.01 16.43 -25.12
N ALA A 438 -12.83 16.73 -24.11
CA ALA A 438 -12.86 18.01 -23.40
C ALA A 438 -11.77 18.13 -22.32
N ALA A 439 -11.11 17.03 -21.93
CA ALA A 439 -10.10 16.97 -20.88
C ALA A 439 -8.76 17.62 -21.21
N LEU A 440 -8.53 17.91 -22.49
CA LEU A 440 -7.37 18.68 -22.92
C LEU A 440 -7.77 20.15 -23.01
N ALA A 441 -7.11 20.99 -22.21
CA ALA A 441 -7.13 22.43 -22.44
C ALA A 441 -6.86 22.68 -23.95
N PRO A 442 -7.58 23.60 -24.63
CA PRO A 442 -7.47 23.79 -26.07
C PRO A 442 -6.03 23.99 -26.57
N SER A 443 -5.19 24.60 -25.74
CA SER A 443 -3.75 24.81 -25.98
C SER A 443 -2.92 23.52 -25.99
N SER A 444 -3.35 22.48 -25.28
CA SER A 444 -2.67 21.18 -25.16
C SER A 444 -3.15 20.16 -26.20
N ALA A 445 -4.39 20.28 -26.70
CA ALA A 445 -4.98 19.37 -27.69
C ALA A 445 -4.19 19.29 -29.01
N SER A 446 -3.68 20.44 -29.49
CA SER A 446 -2.84 20.50 -30.69
C SER A 446 -1.53 19.71 -30.53
N ARG A 447 -0.88 19.86 -29.37
CA ARG A 447 0.38 19.17 -29.06
C ARG A 447 0.19 17.66 -28.89
N TYR A 448 -0.91 17.24 -28.26
CA TYR A 448 -1.22 15.81 -28.08
C TYR A 448 -1.52 15.14 -29.41
N THR A 449 -2.33 15.78 -30.26
CA THR A 449 -2.62 15.31 -31.62
C THR A 449 -1.35 15.21 -32.46
N GLN A 450 -0.45 16.20 -32.38
CA GLN A 450 0.82 16.17 -33.09
C GLN A 450 1.69 14.98 -32.66
N VAL A 451 1.87 14.80 -31.34
CA VAL A 451 2.70 13.71 -30.81
C VAL A 451 2.11 12.33 -31.13
N TRP A 452 0.79 12.22 -31.12
CA TRP A 452 0.10 11.00 -31.52
C TRP A 452 0.28 10.70 -33.00
N GLY A 453 0.20 11.71 -33.87
CA GLY A 453 0.51 11.54 -35.29
C GLY A 453 1.96 11.11 -35.54
N GLU A 454 2.93 11.67 -34.80
CA GLU A 454 4.34 11.24 -34.87
C GLU A 454 4.51 9.77 -34.44
N TRP A 455 3.80 9.35 -33.39
CA TRP A 455 3.79 7.97 -32.92
C TRP A 455 3.18 7.02 -33.94
N GLU A 456 2.02 7.36 -34.50
CA GLU A 456 1.35 6.56 -35.54
C GLU A 456 2.26 6.38 -36.76
N HIS A 457 2.92 7.46 -37.21
CA HIS A 457 3.90 7.37 -38.30
C HIS A 457 5.10 6.49 -37.97
N HIS A 458 5.65 6.60 -36.75
CA HIS A 458 6.77 5.75 -36.34
C HIS A 458 6.38 4.27 -36.31
N GLN A 459 5.25 3.93 -35.70
CA GLN A 459 4.76 2.54 -35.66
C GLN A 459 4.48 2.00 -37.06
N HIS A 460 3.88 2.81 -37.93
CA HIS A 460 3.66 2.44 -39.33
C HIS A 460 4.98 2.22 -40.08
N SER A 461 6.01 3.02 -39.83
CA SER A 461 7.32 2.89 -40.50
C SER A 461 8.06 1.59 -40.15
N ILE A 462 7.73 0.98 -39.00
CA ILE A 462 8.28 -0.32 -38.56
C ILE A 462 7.28 -1.48 -38.74
N GLY A 463 6.17 -1.25 -39.44
CA GLY A 463 5.15 -2.28 -39.72
C GLY A 463 4.34 -2.74 -38.50
N GLN A 464 4.29 -1.93 -37.44
CA GLN A 464 3.58 -2.26 -36.19
C GLN A 464 2.30 -1.44 -36.01
N SER A 465 1.39 -1.97 -35.19
CA SER A 465 0.14 -1.29 -34.83
C SER A 465 0.43 -0.10 -33.90
N LYS A 466 -0.27 1.01 -34.11
CA LYS A 466 -0.29 2.16 -33.19
C LYS A 466 -0.80 1.81 -31.79
N TRP A 467 -1.58 0.74 -31.69
CA TRP A 467 -2.13 0.20 -30.45
C TRP A 467 -1.27 -0.96 -29.96
N LEU A 468 -0.69 -0.78 -28.77
CA LEU A 468 0.21 -1.72 -28.12
C LEU A 468 -0.56 -2.67 -27.21
N THR A 469 -0.01 -3.86 -26.99
CA THR A 469 -0.47 -4.76 -25.92
C THR A 469 0.39 -4.57 -24.67
N LYS A 470 -0.08 -5.02 -23.50
CA LYS A 470 0.71 -4.96 -22.24
C LYS A 470 2.08 -5.64 -22.37
N ALA A 471 2.19 -6.70 -23.17
CA ALA A 471 3.45 -7.43 -23.36
C ALA A 471 4.45 -6.69 -24.25
N THR A 472 3.98 -5.95 -25.26
CA THR A 472 4.83 -5.27 -26.26
C THR A 472 5.06 -3.80 -25.96
N ALA A 473 4.30 -3.22 -25.02
CA ALA A 473 4.29 -1.79 -24.71
C ALA A 473 5.67 -1.21 -24.41
N SER A 474 6.43 -1.84 -23.50
CA SER A 474 7.72 -1.29 -23.06
C SER A 474 8.77 -1.27 -24.18
N ALA A 475 8.82 -2.31 -25.01
CA ALA A 475 9.79 -2.42 -26.11
C ALA A 475 9.49 -1.39 -27.22
N ALA A 476 8.22 -1.26 -27.61
CA ALA A 476 7.81 -0.32 -28.65
C ALA A 476 8.00 1.16 -28.22
N LEU A 477 7.69 1.49 -26.96
CA LEU A 477 7.94 2.82 -26.40
C LEU A 477 9.44 3.15 -26.35
N PHE A 478 10.28 2.17 -26.04
CA PHE A 478 11.73 2.35 -26.00
C PHE A 478 12.33 2.51 -27.41
N GLY A 479 11.87 1.72 -28.39
CA GLY A 479 12.26 1.89 -29.80
C GLY A 479 11.90 3.28 -30.33
N TYR A 480 10.72 3.81 -29.96
CA TYR A 480 10.36 5.18 -30.29
C TYR A 480 11.25 6.22 -29.60
N ALA A 481 11.56 6.02 -28.31
CA ALA A 481 12.50 6.88 -27.59
C ALA A 481 13.90 6.92 -28.24
N GLN A 482 14.40 5.79 -28.73
CA GLN A 482 15.66 5.71 -29.47
C GLN A 482 15.60 6.48 -30.78
N SER A 483 14.52 6.36 -31.55
CA SER A 483 14.34 7.11 -32.80
C SER A 483 14.35 8.64 -32.60
N LEU A 484 13.76 9.13 -31.50
CA LEU A 484 13.77 10.54 -31.11
C LEU A 484 15.14 11.04 -30.63
N TRP A 485 16.07 10.12 -30.37
CA TRP A 485 17.44 10.39 -29.96
C TRP A 485 18.43 10.32 -31.13
N SER A 486 18.19 9.47 -32.14
CA SER A 486 19.21 9.07 -33.13
C SER A 486 19.09 9.67 -34.54
N THR A 487 18.27 10.67 -34.80
CA THR A 487 18.13 11.21 -36.17
C THR A 487 19.29 12.13 -36.59
N GLU A 488 20.03 11.75 -37.65
CA GLU A 488 21.15 12.50 -38.24
C GLU A 488 20.78 13.93 -38.73
N ALA A 489 19.50 14.20 -38.96
CA ALA A 489 19.02 15.47 -39.49
C ALA A 489 18.58 16.51 -38.43
N ARG A 490 18.46 16.15 -37.15
CA ARG A 490 17.97 17.05 -36.07
C ARG A 490 18.63 16.78 -34.72
N ARG A 491 18.76 17.83 -33.90
CA ARG A 491 19.32 17.75 -32.54
C ARG A 491 18.52 16.75 -31.67
N PRO A 492 19.18 15.91 -30.85
CA PRO A 492 18.51 14.92 -30.01
C PRO A 492 17.58 15.57 -28.98
N ASN A 493 16.39 14.98 -28.83
CA ASN A 493 15.39 15.45 -27.88
C ASN A 493 15.88 15.30 -26.44
N ALA A 494 15.49 16.23 -25.56
CA ALA A 494 15.76 16.06 -24.14
C ALA A 494 14.97 14.85 -23.59
N THR A 495 15.55 14.14 -22.62
CA THR A 495 14.89 13.02 -21.95
C THR A 495 13.54 13.43 -21.34
N SER A 496 13.42 14.66 -20.85
CA SER A 496 12.15 15.24 -20.39
C SER A 496 11.11 15.35 -21.52
N THR A 497 11.52 15.75 -22.72
CA THR A 497 10.66 15.84 -23.90
C THR A 497 10.20 14.46 -24.37
N ILE A 498 11.10 13.47 -24.38
CA ILE A 498 10.78 12.09 -24.75
C ILE A 498 9.75 11.51 -23.76
N ARG A 499 9.94 11.73 -22.45
CA ARG A 499 8.98 11.33 -21.42
C ARG A 499 7.61 11.99 -21.60
N SER A 500 7.56 13.29 -21.92
CA SER A 500 6.30 13.96 -22.24
C SER A 500 5.60 13.33 -23.44
N LYS A 501 6.35 12.92 -24.48
CA LYS A 501 5.76 12.25 -25.66
C LYS A 501 5.22 10.85 -25.32
N ILE A 502 5.95 10.08 -24.53
CA ILE A 502 5.49 8.77 -24.03
C ILE A 502 4.22 8.93 -23.18
N ALA A 503 4.12 9.98 -22.38
CA ALA A 503 2.93 10.25 -21.58
C ALA A 503 1.69 10.53 -22.46
N VAL A 504 1.84 11.23 -23.59
CA VAL A 504 0.77 11.39 -24.59
C VAL A 504 0.35 10.05 -25.19
N ILE A 505 1.30 9.18 -25.57
CA ILE A 505 0.98 7.85 -26.11
C ILE A 505 0.21 7.02 -25.06
N SER A 506 0.64 7.09 -23.80
CA SER A 506 -0.03 6.46 -22.67
C SER A 506 -1.44 7.00 -22.45
N TRP A 507 -1.65 8.30 -22.66
CA TRP A 507 -2.97 8.93 -22.61
C TRP A 507 -3.92 8.36 -23.67
N TYR A 508 -3.53 8.29 -24.94
CA TYR A 508 -4.37 7.71 -25.99
C TYR A 508 -4.70 6.22 -25.76
N HIS A 509 -3.75 5.43 -25.25
CA HIS A 509 -4.00 4.02 -24.90
C HIS A 509 -4.98 3.88 -23.73
N ARG A 510 -4.89 4.78 -22.74
CA ARG A 510 -5.89 4.85 -21.67
C ARG A 510 -7.27 5.19 -22.21
N CYS A 511 -7.37 6.18 -23.10
CA CYS A 511 -8.64 6.62 -23.67
C CYS A 511 -9.31 5.56 -24.56
N ALA A 512 -8.54 4.83 -25.37
CA ALA A 512 -9.09 3.89 -26.36
C ALA A 512 -9.18 2.44 -25.88
N LEU A 513 -8.25 2.00 -25.02
CA LEU A 513 -8.11 0.59 -24.62
C LEU A 513 -8.27 0.34 -23.12
N GLY A 514 -8.44 1.40 -22.31
CA GLY A 514 -8.69 1.29 -20.87
C GLY A 514 -7.47 0.86 -20.05
N PHE A 515 -6.25 0.94 -20.60
CA PHE A 515 -5.02 0.71 -19.83
C PHE A 515 -3.88 1.63 -20.27
N ALA A 516 -2.98 1.96 -19.33
CA ALA A 516 -1.81 2.78 -19.59
C ALA A 516 -0.64 1.94 -20.11
N VAL A 517 0.09 2.49 -21.09
CA VAL A 517 1.38 1.93 -21.53
C VAL A 517 2.53 2.67 -20.86
N GLN A 518 3.53 1.94 -20.39
CA GLN A 518 4.67 2.49 -19.66
C GLN A 518 5.96 1.72 -20.00
N LEU A 519 7.12 2.35 -19.77
CA LEU A 519 8.42 1.69 -19.82
C LEU A 519 8.61 0.82 -18.58
N ASN A 520 9.16 -0.37 -18.76
CA ASN A 520 9.63 -1.20 -17.65
C ASN A 520 10.88 -0.59 -16.98
N THR A 521 11.26 -1.14 -15.83
CA THR A 521 12.37 -0.64 -15.02
C THR A 521 13.68 -0.57 -15.80
N GLU A 522 13.98 -1.57 -16.63
CA GLU A 522 15.21 -1.66 -17.43
C GLU A 522 15.28 -0.57 -18.50
N HIS A 523 14.24 -0.43 -19.34
CA HIS A 523 14.19 0.62 -20.37
C HIS A 523 14.13 2.03 -19.76
N ALA A 524 13.52 2.19 -18.59
CA ALA A 524 13.50 3.46 -17.87
C ALA A 524 14.88 3.88 -17.33
N ILE A 525 15.71 2.90 -16.94
CA ILE A 525 17.12 3.13 -16.55
C ILE A 525 17.95 3.47 -17.78
N GLN A 526 17.79 2.75 -18.89
CA GLN A 526 18.51 3.01 -20.14
C GLN A 526 18.18 4.40 -20.69
N LEU A 527 16.91 4.82 -20.68
CA LEU A 527 16.50 6.17 -21.06
C LEU A 527 17.13 7.25 -20.17
N ARG A 528 17.36 6.96 -18.88
CA ARG A 528 18.13 7.83 -17.98
C ARG A 528 19.61 7.89 -18.33
N GLY A 529 20.19 6.77 -18.79
CA GLY A 529 21.58 6.69 -19.25
C GLY A 529 21.86 7.58 -20.45
N MET A 530 20.91 7.66 -21.39
CA MET A 530 21.01 8.53 -22.59
C MET A 530 21.27 10.01 -22.22
N ASP A 531 20.63 10.50 -21.16
CA ASP A 531 20.79 11.90 -20.70
C ASP A 531 22.23 12.25 -20.29
N ARG A 532 23.00 11.27 -19.80
CA ARG A 532 24.40 11.44 -19.38
C ARG A 532 25.37 11.58 -20.56
N THR A 533 24.98 11.10 -21.73
CA THR A 533 25.80 11.14 -22.96
C THR A 533 25.53 12.36 -23.83
N ARG A 534 24.74 13.33 -23.34
CA ARG A 534 24.35 14.52 -24.08
C ARG A 534 25.46 15.59 -24.06
N PRO A 535 25.76 16.28 -25.17
CA PRO A 535 26.66 17.43 -25.16
C PRO A 535 26.10 18.59 -24.32
N VAL A 536 27.00 19.28 -23.61
CA VAL A 536 26.69 20.38 -22.67
C VAL A 536 25.96 21.51 -23.38
N ARG A 537 24.82 21.96 -22.81
CA ARG A 537 24.17 23.20 -23.25
C ARG A 537 25.06 24.37 -22.85
N HIS A 538 25.35 25.30 -23.75
CA HIS A 538 25.76 26.64 -23.33
C HIS A 538 24.69 27.15 -22.36
N ALA A 539 25.08 27.32 -21.09
CA ALA A 539 24.25 27.99 -20.11
C ALA A 539 23.92 29.38 -20.67
N LYS A 540 22.67 29.81 -20.55
CA LYS A 540 22.36 31.22 -20.78
C LYS A 540 23.19 32.03 -19.79
N ASP A 541 23.83 33.09 -20.27
CA ASP A 541 24.66 33.95 -19.42
C ASP A 541 23.86 34.39 -18.19
N PRO A 542 24.51 34.50 -17.02
CA PRO A 542 23.84 34.93 -15.80
C PRO A 542 23.19 36.30 -16.02
N VAL A 543 21.95 36.41 -15.59
CA VAL A 543 21.19 37.67 -15.64
C VAL A 543 21.94 38.71 -14.82
N SER A 544 22.56 39.69 -15.50
CA SER A 544 23.31 40.75 -14.83
C SER A 544 22.37 41.84 -14.32
N ILE A 545 22.79 42.55 -13.27
CA ILE A 545 22.04 43.69 -12.71
C ILE A 545 21.78 44.75 -13.80
N ALA A 546 22.74 44.95 -14.72
CA ALA A 546 22.58 45.85 -15.86
C ALA A 546 21.47 45.40 -16.82
N LEU A 547 21.32 44.09 -17.05
CA LEU A 547 20.23 43.54 -17.87
C LEU A 547 18.86 43.79 -17.22
N LEU A 548 18.75 43.56 -15.90
CA LEU A 548 17.53 43.81 -15.14
C LEU A 548 17.16 45.30 -15.08
N GLN A 549 18.15 46.19 -14.96
CA GLN A 549 17.93 47.63 -15.01
C GLN A 549 17.47 48.11 -16.40
N THR A 550 17.99 47.50 -17.47
CA THR A 550 17.59 47.78 -18.84
C THR A 550 16.15 47.31 -19.10
N ILE A 551 15.77 46.14 -18.58
CA ILE A 551 14.40 45.62 -18.67
C ILE A 551 13.45 46.51 -17.87
N ARG A 552 13.82 46.90 -16.64
CA ARG A 552 13.03 47.81 -15.80
C ARG A 552 12.81 49.18 -16.45
N GLY A 553 13.81 49.72 -17.14
CA GLY A 553 13.68 50.98 -17.87
C GLY A 553 12.76 50.93 -19.10
N ARG A 554 12.39 49.73 -19.55
CA ARG A 554 11.50 49.50 -20.71
C ARG A 554 10.09 49.05 -20.33
N LEU A 555 9.82 48.80 -19.05
CA LEU A 555 8.49 48.42 -18.55
C LEU A 555 7.64 49.68 -18.32
N HIS A 556 6.49 49.76 -18.97
CA HIS A 556 5.54 50.86 -18.80
C HIS A 556 4.49 50.46 -17.76
N LEU A 557 4.77 50.75 -16.48
CA LEU A 557 3.99 50.33 -15.31
C LEU A 557 2.53 50.86 -15.24
N SER A 558 2.09 51.63 -16.23
CA SER A 558 0.70 52.06 -16.41
C SER A 558 -0.13 51.17 -17.33
N ALA A 559 0.49 50.22 -18.06
CA ALA A 559 -0.23 49.26 -18.91
C ALA A 559 -0.47 47.94 -18.14
N SER A 560 -1.69 47.41 -18.24
CA SER A 560 -2.15 46.23 -17.49
C SER A 560 -1.43 44.91 -17.83
N HIS A 561 -0.64 44.86 -18.90
CA HIS A 561 0.07 43.64 -19.31
C HIS A 561 1.39 43.43 -18.55
N ASP A 562 1.96 44.47 -17.95
CA ASP A 562 3.28 44.44 -17.29
C ASP A 562 3.19 44.26 -15.76
N LYS A 563 2.01 43.94 -15.20
CA LYS A 563 1.80 43.79 -13.74
C LYS A 563 2.00 42.36 -13.21
N ASP A 564 2.04 41.35 -14.09
CA ASP A 564 2.08 39.93 -13.72
C ASP A 564 3.41 39.24 -14.10
N ILE A 565 4.52 40.00 -14.20
CA ILE A 565 5.90 39.47 -14.21
C ILE A 565 6.55 39.86 -12.88
#